data_AF-A0A938S6J9-F1
#
_entry.id   AF-A0A938S6J9-F1
#
_cell.length_a   1.000
_cell.length_b   1.000
_cell.length_c   1.000
_cell.angle_alpha   90.00
_cell.angle_beta   90.00
_cell.angle_gamma   90.00
#
_symmetry.space_group_name_H-M   'P 1'
#
loop_
_entity.id
_entity.type
_entity.pdbx_description
1 polymer ?
#
loop_
_entity_poly.entity_id
_entity_poly.type
_entity_poly.pdbx_seq_one_letter_code
_entity_poly.pdbx_strand_id
1 'polypeptide(L)'
;MRDGLNGCKGQALNRKGGTQSRTLGWRSGCACGGDPVPCAVLDPFAGAGTTGLVSMNLGRRAVLVELNPEYAKLARERIEEAERKR
;
A
#
# COMPACT_ATOMS: atom_id res chain seq x y z
N MET A 1 -14.63 -13.79 12.11
CA MET A 1 -15.99 -14.27 11.76
C MET A 1 -16.82 -13.09 11.29
N ARG A 2 -17.04 -13.00 9.97
CA ARG A 2 -18.20 -12.41 9.27
C ARG A 2 -17.88 -12.50 7.76
N ASP A 3 -18.36 -13.58 7.16
CA ASP A 3 -18.23 -13.87 5.73
C ASP A 3 -19.32 -13.12 4.96
N GLY A 4 -18.93 -12.41 3.90
CA GLY A 4 -19.82 -11.64 3.04
C GLY A 4 -19.52 -11.91 1.57
N LEU A 5 -19.86 -13.12 1.10
CA LEU A 5 -19.85 -13.48 -0.31
C LEU A 5 -21.05 -12.85 -1.01
N ASN A 6 -20.83 -11.76 -1.77
CA ASN A 6 -21.73 -11.37 -2.85
C ASN A 6 -21.05 -11.68 -4.19
N GLY A 7 -21.57 -12.72 -4.85
CA GLY A 7 -21.02 -13.30 -6.07
C GLY A 7 -21.32 -12.48 -7.32
N CYS A 8 -20.32 -12.35 -8.18
CA CYS A 8 -20.48 -11.87 -9.54
C CYS A 8 -20.56 -13.09 -10.47
N LYS A 9 -21.75 -13.39 -11.00
CA LYS A 9 -21.94 -14.44 -12.01
C LYS A 9 -21.45 -13.94 -13.36
N GLY A 10 -20.31 -14.44 -13.81
CA GLY A 10 -19.83 -14.31 -15.19
C GLY A 10 -19.41 -15.67 -15.72
N GLN A 11 -20.19 -16.22 -16.65
CA GLN A 11 -19.79 -17.38 -17.44
C GLN A 11 -18.87 -16.89 -18.57
N ALA A 12 -17.63 -17.39 -18.61
CA ALA A 12 -16.76 -17.28 -19.78
C ALA A 12 -15.77 -18.45 -19.80
N LEU A 13 -15.59 -18.98 -21.00
CA LEU A 13 -15.01 -20.26 -21.38
C LEU A 13 -13.48 -20.33 -21.22
N ASN A 14 -12.99 -21.57 -21.13
CA ASN A 14 -11.61 -22.03 -21.35
C ASN A 14 -10.53 -21.56 -20.34
N ARG A 15 -10.49 -22.23 -19.18
CA ARG A 15 -9.40 -22.07 -18.20
C ARG A 15 -8.15 -22.81 -18.67
N LYS A 16 -7.23 -22.11 -19.35
CA LYS A 16 -5.81 -22.49 -19.28
C LYS A 16 -5.44 -22.56 -17.80
N GLY A 17 -4.76 -23.63 -17.38
CA GLY A 17 -4.39 -23.90 -15.98
C GLY A 17 -3.51 -22.79 -15.40
N GLY A 18 -4.13 -21.69 -14.97
CA GLY A 18 -3.51 -20.66 -14.17
C GLY A 18 -3.54 -21.10 -12.72
N THR A 19 -2.37 -21.26 -12.10
CA THR A 19 -2.25 -21.48 -10.67
C THR A 19 -2.97 -20.34 -9.95
N GLN A 20 -4.09 -20.63 -9.30
CA GLN A 20 -4.82 -19.61 -8.55
C GLN A 20 -4.07 -19.32 -7.26
N SER A 21 -3.51 -18.12 -7.15
CA SER A 21 -2.95 -17.63 -5.89
C SER A 21 -4.11 -17.19 -4.98
N ARG A 22 -4.20 -17.80 -3.79
CA ARG A 22 -5.13 -17.37 -2.75
C ARG A 22 -4.35 -16.74 -1.61
N THR A 23 -4.49 -15.44 -1.45
CA THR A 23 -3.94 -14.73 -0.29
C THR A 23 -4.71 -15.19 0.95
N LEU A 24 -4.03 -15.77 1.94
CA LEU A 24 -4.63 -16.21 3.21
C LEU A 24 -4.93 -15.04 4.17
N GLY A 25 -4.70 -13.81 3.72
CA GLY A 25 -4.76 -12.61 4.55
C GLY A 25 -3.51 -12.42 5.41
N TRP A 26 -3.52 -11.35 6.19
CA TRP A 26 -2.49 -11.04 7.17
C TRP A 26 -2.72 -11.84 8.45
N ARG A 27 -1.68 -12.47 8.99
CA ARG A 27 -1.71 -13.06 10.33
C ARG A 27 -1.31 -12.02 11.37
N SER A 28 -1.93 -12.08 12.55
CA SER A 28 -1.58 -11.20 13.65
C SER A 28 -0.13 -11.43 14.10
N GLY A 29 0.63 -10.34 14.30
CA GLY A 29 2.00 -10.38 14.80
C GLY A 29 2.11 -10.43 16.34
N CYS A 30 0.99 -10.27 17.06
CA CYS A 30 0.90 -10.35 18.51
C CYS A 30 -0.25 -11.29 18.93
N ALA A 31 -0.22 -11.76 20.18
CA ALA A 31 -1.35 -12.44 20.83
C ALA A 31 -2.39 -11.48 21.43
N CYS A 32 -2.17 -10.17 21.29
CA CYS A 32 -2.89 -9.11 21.98
C CYS A 32 -4.35 -8.92 21.52
N GLY A 33 -4.77 -9.57 20.44
CA GLY A 33 -6.16 -9.56 19.96
C GLY A 33 -6.67 -8.21 19.45
N GLY A 34 -5.80 -7.19 19.36
CA GLY A 34 -6.15 -5.87 18.83
C GLY A 34 -6.30 -5.86 17.31
N ASP A 35 -6.97 -4.82 16.81
CA ASP A 35 -7.08 -4.59 15.38
C ASP A 35 -5.71 -4.27 14.75
N PRO A 36 -5.48 -4.63 13.47
CA PRO A 36 -4.25 -4.29 12.78
C PRO A 36 -4.02 -2.78 12.72
N VAL A 37 -2.86 -2.33 13.20
CA VAL A 37 -2.44 -0.94 13.04
C VAL A 37 -1.81 -0.71 11.67
N PRO A 38 -1.96 0.48 11.06
CA PRO A 38 -1.27 0.80 9.81
C PRO A 38 0.25 0.63 9.95
N CYS A 39 0.84 -0.22 9.10
CA CYS A 39 2.28 -0.39 9.04
C CYS A 39 2.98 0.85 8.44
N ALA A 40 4.26 1.01 8.77
CA ALA A 40 5.14 1.96 8.11
C ALA A 40 5.59 1.42 6.74
N VAL A 41 5.64 2.29 5.75
CA VAL A 41 6.10 1.98 4.39
C VAL A 41 7.57 2.37 4.26
N LEU A 42 8.39 1.51 3.65
CA LEU A 42 9.77 1.82 3.28
C LEU A 42 9.89 1.76 1.76
N ASP A 43 10.40 2.83 1.16
CA ASP A 43 10.74 2.88 -0.26
C ASP A 43 12.22 3.29 -0.43
N PRO A 44 13.11 2.35 -0.79
CA PRO A 44 14.53 2.65 -0.98
C PRO A 44 14.85 3.37 -2.31
N PHE A 45 13.87 3.51 -3.21
CA PHE A 45 14.02 4.14 -4.52
C PHE A 45 12.85 5.10 -4.77
N ALA A 46 12.73 6.09 -3.89
CA ALA A 46 11.54 6.93 -3.82
C ALA A 46 11.29 7.75 -5.08
N GLY A 47 12.32 8.04 -5.89
CA GLY A 47 12.21 8.80 -7.13
C GLY A 47 11.49 10.13 -6.90
N ALA A 48 10.41 10.36 -7.64
CA ALA A 48 9.61 11.58 -7.52
C ALA A 48 8.69 11.63 -6.27
N GLY A 49 8.77 10.67 -5.35
CA GLY A 49 8.05 10.70 -4.07
C GLY A 49 6.62 10.14 -4.10
N THR A 50 6.22 9.40 -5.15
CA THR A 50 4.85 8.90 -5.34
C THR A 50 4.38 8.02 -4.19
N THR A 51 5.26 7.17 -3.67
CA THR A 51 4.98 6.31 -2.52
C THR A 51 4.65 7.12 -1.26
N GLY A 52 5.31 8.27 -1.07
CA GLY A 52 5.00 9.20 0.03
C GLY A 52 3.59 9.76 -0.06
N LEU A 53 3.21 10.27 -1.23
CA LEU A 53 1.89 10.84 -1.48
C LEU A 53 0.76 9.81 -1.25
N VAL A 54 0.93 8.60 -1.78
CA VAL A 54 -0.05 7.52 -1.59
C VAL A 54 -0.10 7.07 -0.13
N SER A 55 1.05 6.97 0.54
CA SER A 55 1.11 6.60 1.95
C SER A 55 0.37 7.61 2.83
N MET A 56 0.52 8.91 2.57
CA MET A 56 -0.22 9.96 3.28
C MET A 56 -1.73 9.84 3.07
N ASN A 57 -2.18 9.64 1.83
CA ASN A 57 -3.60 9.46 1.51
C ASN A 57 -4.21 8.24 2.21
N LEU A 58 -3.41 7.19 2.41
CA LEU A 58 -3.81 5.98 3.14
C LEU A 58 -3.65 6.08 4.66
N GLY A 59 -3.26 7.24 5.19
CA GLY A 59 -3.04 7.43 6.62
C GLY A 59 -1.85 6.62 7.18
N ARG A 60 -0.85 6.34 6.33
CA ARG A 60 0.35 5.57 6.68
C ARG A 60 1.55 6.48 6.84
N ARG A 61 2.48 6.07 7.71
CA ARG A 61 3.81 6.67 7.79
C ARG A 61 4.72 6.04 6.74
N ALA A 62 5.62 6.82 6.16
CA ALA A 62 6.57 6.33 5.16
C ALA A 62 7.98 6.84 5.43
N VAL A 63 8.97 6.00 5.12
CA VAL A 63 10.39 6.35 5.02
C VAL A 63 10.78 6.20 3.56
N LEU A 64 11.27 7.28 2.97
CA LEU A 64 11.63 7.37 1.56
C LEU A 64 13.13 7.65 1.46
N VAL A 65 13.84 6.84 0.68
CA VAL A 65 15.27 7.02 0.40
C VAL A 65 15.42 7.27 -1.10
N GLU A 66 16.17 8.31 -1.44
CA GLU A 66 16.50 8.64 -2.82
C GLU A 66 17.95 9.12 -2.85
N LEU A 67 18.73 8.60 -3.80
CA LEU A 67 20.15 8.91 -3.94
C LEU A 67 20.34 10.21 -4.73
N ASN A 68 19.50 10.45 -5.74
CA ASN A 68 19.62 11.63 -6.58
C ASN A 68 19.05 12.86 -5.84
N PRO A 69 19.88 13.88 -5.56
CA PRO A 69 19.45 15.05 -4.78
C PRO A 69 18.32 15.84 -5.45
N GLU A 70 18.27 15.89 -6.78
CA GLU A 70 17.21 16.60 -7.52
C GLU A 70 15.86 15.89 -7.34
N TYR A 71 15.84 14.56 -7.42
CA TYR A 71 14.63 13.79 -7.15
C TYR A 71 14.22 13.84 -5.68
N ALA A 72 15.18 13.79 -4.76
CA ALA A 72 14.91 13.94 -3.33
C ALA A 72 14.28 15.30 -3.00
N LYS A 73 14.76 16.38 -3.63
CA LYS A 73 14.18 17.73 -3.51
C LYS A 73 12.76 17.79 -4.07
N LEU A 74 12.56 17.29 -5.30
CA LEU A 74 11.23 17.22 -5.92
C LEU A 74 10.24 16.43 -5.06
N ALA A 75 10.65 15.25 -4.56
CA ALA A 75 9.82 14.42 -3.69
C ALA A 75 9.41 15.17 -2.42
N ARG A 76 10.36 15.87 -1.77
CA ARG A 76 10.11 16.68 -0.58
C ARG A 76 9.10 17.80 -0.85
N GLU A 77 9.31 18.59 -1.90
CA GLU A 77 8.41 19.70 -2.26
C GLU A 77 6.97 19.21 -2.48
N ARG A 78 6.80 18.10 -3.19
CA ARG A 78 5.48 17.49 -3.45
C ARG A 78 4.82 16.99 -2.17
N ILE A 79 5.59 16.38 -1.27
CA ILE A 79 5.08 15.87 0.00
C ILE A 79 4.65 17.02 0.90
N GLU A 80 5.48 18.06 1.05
CA GLU A 80 5.16 19.25 1.83
C GLU A 80 3.93 19.99 1.26
N GLU A 81 3.80 20.07 -0.07
CA GLU A 81 2.61 20.63 -0.70
C GLU A 81 1.34 19.81 -0.39
N ALA A 82 1.42 18.49 -0.44
CA ALA A 82 0.31 17.62 -0.09
C ALA A 82 -0.06 17.72 1.40
N GLU A 83 0.93 17.87 2.29
CA GLU A 83 0.69 18.09 3.72
C GLU A 83 -0.02 19.42 3.99
N ARG A 84 0.37 20.51 3.31
CA ARG A 84 -0.29 21.82 3.43
C ARG A 84 -1.75 21.82 2.97
N LYS A 85 -2.12 20.92 2.05
CA LYS A 85 -3.47 20.81 1.49
C LYS A 85 -4.39 19.90 2.31
N ARG A 86 -3.87 19.28 3.37
CA ARG A 86 -4.57 18.29 4.17
C ARG A 86 -5.24 18.90 5.39
#